data_AF-A0A433QVF5-F1
#
_entry.id   AF-A0A433QVF5-F1
#
_cell.length_a   1.000
_cell.length_b   1.000
_cell.length_c   1.000
_cell.angle_alpha   90.00
_cell.angle_beta   90.00
_cell.angle_gamma   90.00
#
_symmetry.space_group_name_H-M   'P 1'
#
loop_
_entity.id
_entity.type
_entity.pdbx_description
1 polymer ?
#
loop_
_entity_poly.entity_id
_entity_poly.type
_entity_poly.pdbx_seq_one_letter_code
_entity_poly.pdbx_strand_id
1 'polypeptide(L)' 'MAVDDPLLIIQWNERGFNNVPGAPGLRDGVAGQTRDSLINIIIANGGVDELGMHTIFRFRHGQDIVNCDGAMPNW' A
#
# COMPACT_ATOMS: atom_id res chain seq x y z
N MET A 1 -18.50 -1.05 22.07
CA MET A 1 -17.49 -0.07 21.63
C MET A 1 -17.55 -0.03 20.11
N ALA A 2 -17.80 1.13 19.51
CA ALA A 2 -17.49 1.31 18.10
C ALA A 2 -15.96 1.33 18.02
N VAL A 3 -15.38 0.39 17.29
CA VAL A 3 -13.98 0.50 16.86
C VAL A 3 -13.99 1.61 15.81
N ASP A 4 -13.30 2.71 16.06
CA ASP A 4 -13.11 3.73 15.03
C ASP A 4 -12.43 3.07 13.83
N ASP A 5 -13.00 3.26 12.64
CA ASP A 5 -12.46 2.73 11.38
C ASP A 5 -11.03 3.27 11.18
N PRO A 6 -9.98 2.42 11.24
CA PRO A 6 -8.62 2.88 11.07
C PRO A 6 -8.40 3.46 9.68
N LEU A 7 -7.62 4.54 9.61
CA LEU A 7 -7.20 5.16 8.36
C LEU A 7 -5.70 5.03 8.17
N LEU A 8 -5.29 4.53 7.01
CA LEU A 8 -3.92 4.55 6.52
C LEU A 8 -3.81 5.62 5.44
N ILE A 9 -2.93 6.59 5.65
CA ILE A 9 -2.65 7.67 4.70
C ILE A 9 -1.23 7.48 4.17
N ILE A 10 -1.08 7.36 2.86
CA ILE A 10 0.20 7.14 2.19
C ILE A 10 0.44 8.23 1.17
N GLN A 11 1.66 8.79 1.20
CA GLN A 11 2.19 9.62 0.14
C GLN A 11 3.23 8.82 -0.65
N TRP A 12 2.93 8.53 -1.91
CA TRP A 12 3.82 7.76 -2.76
C TRP A 12 4.98 8.61 -3.28
N ASN A 13 6.19 8.04 -3.24
CA ASN A 13 7.38 8.61 -3.87
C ASN A 13 7.65 7.90 -5.21
N GLU A 14 7.06 8.40 -6.30
CA GLU A 14 7.24 7.83 -7.64
C GLU A 14 8.71 7.72 -8.05
N ARG A 15 9.57 8.66 -7.63
CA ARG A 15 11.01 8.61 -7.95
C ARG A 15 11.71 7.46 -7.22
N GLY A 16 11.21 7.06 -6.05
CA GLY A 16 11.70 5.91 -5.30
C GLY A 16 11.42 4.57 -6.00
N PHE A 17 10.38 4.49 -6.83
CA PHE A 17 10.04 3.33 -7.66
C PHE A 17 10.61 3.42 -9.09
N ASN A 18 11.54 4.36 -9.36
CA ASN A 18 12.03 4.64 -10.71
C ASN A 18 13.53 4.97 -10.71
N ASN A 19 14.30 4.41 -9.78
CA ASN A 19 15.71 4.75 -9.62
C ASN A 19 16.65 3.99 -10.57
N VAL A 20 16.17 2.98 -11.29
CA VAL A 20 16.92 2.25 -12.33
C VAL A 20 16.40 2.64 -13.73
N PRO A 21 17.24 3.22 -14.61
CA PRO A 21 16.81 3.69 -15.93
C PRO A 21 16.17 2.63 -16.84
N GLY A 22 16.57 1.36 -16.68
CA GLY A 22 16.08 0.24 -17.49
C GLY A 22 14.81 -0.44 -16.98
N ALA A 23 14.29 -0.03 -15.82
CA ALA A 23 13.19 -0.72 -15.14
C ALA A 23 12.23 0.29 -14.48
N PRO A 24 11.53 1.11 -15.28
CA PRO A 24 10.60 2.10 -14.74
C PRO A 24 9.41 1.43 -14.04
N GLY A 25 8.96 2.01 -12.93
CA GLY A 25 7.86 1.57 -12.08
C GLY A 25 8.26 0.52 -11.04
N LEU A 26 9.53 0.11 -11.03
CA LEU A 26 10.09 -0.86 -10.10
C LEU A 26 11.02 -0.17 -9.09
N ARG A 27 10.83 -0.45 -7.80
CA ARG A 27 11.83 -0.11 -6.78
C ARG A 27 13.10 -0.89 -7.05
N ASP A 28 14.22 -0.19 -7.14
CA ASP A 28 15.56 -0.75 -7.38
C ASP A 28 15.65 -1.63 -8.63
N GLY A 29 14.73 -1.47 -9.60
CA GLY A 29 14.66 -2.31 -10.79
C GLY A 29 14.25 -3.76 -10.55
N VAL A 30 13.73 -4.10 -9.35
CA VAL A 30 13.34 -5.46 -9.01
C VAL A 30 11.91 -5.75 -9.50
N ALA A 31 11.74 -6.83 -10.25
CA ALA A 31 10.41 -7.23 -10.74
C ALA A 31 9.45 -7.55 -9.58
N GLY A 32 8.21 -7.06 -9.67
CA GLY A 32 7.18 -7.24 -8.64
C GLY A 32 7.26 -6.26 -7.47
N GLN A 33 8.36 -5.53 -7.35
CA GLN A 33 8.54 -4.45 -6.39
C GLN A 33 7.96 -3.14 -6.95
N THR A 34 6.64 -3.05 -7.08
CA THR A 34 5.93 -1.87 -7.64
C THR A 34 5.00 -1.20 -6.62
N ARG A 35 4.69 0.09 -6.83
CA ARG A 35 3.65 0.79 -6.06
C ARG A 35 2.34 0.01 -6.07
N ASP A 36 1.96 -0.52 -7.23
CA ASP A 36 0.72 -1.27 -7.41
C ASP A 36 0.74 -2.59 -6.62
N SER A 37 1.91 -3.23 -6.44
CA SER A 37 2.02 -4.40 -5.55
C SER A 37 1.69 -4.04 -4.10
N LEU A 38 2.14 -2.88 -3.60
CA LEU A 38 1.78 -2.42 -2.25
C LEU A 38 0.28 -2.13 -2.14
N ILE A 39 -0.28 -1.43 -3.13
CA ILE A 39 -1.71 -1.12 -3.17
C ILE A 39 -2.54 -2.42 -3.17
N ASN A 40 -2.14 -3.41 -3.97
CA ASN A 40 -2.81 -4.70 -4.01
C ASN A 40 -2.76 -5.43 -2.66
N ILE A 41 -1.63 -5.36 -1.93
CA ILE A 41 -1.53 -5.92 -0.58
C ILE A 41 -2.48 -5.21 0.38
N ILE A 42 -2.57 -3.88 0.33
CA ILE A 42 -3.48 -3.10 1.18
C ILE A 42 -4.94 -3.48 0.92
N ILE A 43 -5.35 -3.54 -0.36
CA ILE A 43 -6.72 -3.89 -0.75
C ILE A 43 -7.04 -5.35 -0.38
N ALA A 44 -6.11 -6.28 -0.61
CA ALA A 44 -6.29 -7.69 -0.26
C ALA A 44 -6.46 -7.91 1.26
N ASN A 45 -5.91 -7.01 2.09
CA ASN A 45 -6.05 -7.04 3.54
C ASN A 45 -7.17 -6.13 4.07
N GLY A 46 -8.16 -5.78 3.24
CA GLY A 46 -9.37 -5.09 3.69
C GLY A 46 -9.31 -3.56 3.66
N GLY A 47 -8.25 -2.99 3.11
CA GLY A 47 -8.17 -1.54 2.87
C GLY A 47 -9.11 -1.12 1.73
N VAL A 48 -9.99 -0.17 2.00
CA VAL A 48 -10.88 0.46 1.01
C VAL A 48 -10.30 1.80 0.61
N ASP A 49 -10.02 1.99 -0.68
CA ASP A 49 -9.61 3.29 -1.22
C ASP A 49 -10.82 4.23 -1.31
N GLU A 50 -10.89 5.19 -0.40
CA GLU A 50 -12.06 6.07 -0.25
C GLU A 50 -12.16 7.13 -1.36
N LEU A 51 -11.05 7.46 -2.03
CA LEU A 51 -11.00 8.53 -3.03
C LEU A 51 -10.60 8.06 -4.43
N GLY A 52 -10.29 6.77 -4.61
CA GLY A 52 -9.79 6.21 -5.86
C GLY A 52 -8.41 6.77 -6.25
N MET A 53 -7.72 7.43 -5.33
CA MET A 53 -6.41 8.06 -5.54
C MET A 53 -5.28 7.20 -4.96
N HIS A 54 -5.61 6.08 -4.32
CA HIS A 54 -4.68 5.19 -3.64
C HIS A 54 -3.86 5.86 -2.54
N THR A 55 -4.38 6.93 -1.92
CA THR A 55 -3.69 7.69 -0.86
C THR A 55 -4.32 7.52 0.51
N ILE A 56 -5.63 7.25 0.57
CA ILE A 56 -6.38 7.09 1.82
C ILE A 56 -7.09 5.74 1.77
N PHE A 57 -6.67 4.85 2.65
CA PHE A 57 -7.27 3.54 2.81
C PHE A 57 -7.96 3.45 4.17
N ARG A 58 -9.27 3.20 4.15
CA ARG A 58 -10.05 2.91 5.36
C ARG A 58 -10.13 1.42 5.59
N PHE A 59 -9.91 1.01 6.83
CA PHE A 59 -10.13 -0.36 7.29
C PHE A 59 -11.41 -0.40 8.12
N ARG A 60 -12.22 -1.44 7.93
CA ARG A 60 -13.48 -1.59 8.69
C ARG A 60 -13.22 -2.14 10.08
N HIS A 61 -12.15 -2.90 10.27
CA HIS A 61 -11.82 -3.54 11.53
C HIS A 61 -10.36 -3.26 11.89
N GLY A 62 -10.10 -3.01 13.18
CA GLY A 62 -8.73 -2.84 13.70
C GLY A 62 -7.80 -4.04 13.42
N GLN A 63 -8.36 -5.24 13.27
CA GLN A 63 -7.57 -6.42 12.93
C GLN A 63 -7.05 -6.39 11.48
N ASP A 64 -7.78 -5.76 10.56
CA ASP A 64 -7.45 -5.75 9.14
C ASP A 64 -6.17 -4.95 8.89
N ILE A 65 -6.01 -3.80 9.58
CA ILE A 65 -4.78 -3.00 9.48
C ILE A 65 -3.57 -3.72 10.10
N VAL A 66 -3.78 -4.49 11.18
CA VAL A 66 -2.71 -5.32 11.78
C VAL A 66 -2.28 -6.45 10.84
N ASN A 67 -3.24 -7.11 10.18
CA ASN A 67 -2.94 -8.13 9.17
C ASN A 67 -2.23 -7.52 7.95
N CYS A 68 -2.65 -6.33 7.53
CA CYS A 68 -2.05 -5.57 6.45
C CYS A 68 -0.58 -5.27 6.74
N ASP A 69 -0.26 -4.77 7.95
CA ASP A 69 1.11 -4.53 8.41
C ASP A 69 1.96 -5.81 8.38
N GLY A 70 1.42 -6.92 8.89
CA GLY A 70 2.09 -8.22 8.86
C GLY A 70 2.29 -8.82 7.45
N ALA A 71 1.49 -8.39 6.47
CA ALA A 71 1.61 -8.80 5.07
C ALA A 71 2.51 -7.88 4.24
N MET A 72 2.99 -6.76 4.81
CA MET A 72 3.86 -5.84 4.08
C MET A 72 5.18 -6.52 3.71
N PRO A 73 5.68 -6.34 2.48
CA PRO A 73 6.96 -6.90 2.10
C PRO A 73 8.09 -6.08 2.74
N ASN A 74 9.29 -6.67 2.85
CA ASN A 74 10.44 -6.12 3.62
C ASN A 74 11.53 -5.40 2.79
N TRP A 75 11.25 -5.09 1.54
CA TRP A 75 11.98 -4.22 0.61
C TRP A 75 12.03 -2.72 0.95
#